data_AF-A0A9I9CC21-F1
#
_entry.id   AF-A0A9I9CC21-F1
#
_cell.length_a   1.000
_cell.length_b   1.000
_cell.length_c   1.000
_cell.angle_alpha   90.00
_cell.angle_beta   90.00
_cell.angle_gamma   90.00
#
_symmetry.space_group_name_H-M   'P 1'
#
loop_
_entity.id
_entity.type
_entity.pdbx_description
1 polymer ?
#
loop_
_entity_poly.entity_id
_entity_poly.type
_entity_poly.pdbx_seq_one_letter_code
_entity_poly.pdbx_strand_id
1 'polypeptide(L)' 'MEVNLLHDSLNNIRTATSRLDIASAALHDLSLRPQGKRMFVPLTASLYVPGTLDEADKVLVDVGTGYFIE' A
#
# COMPACT_ATOMS: atom_id res chain seq x y z
N MET A 1 -15.08 -12.62 -28.47
CA MET A 1 -15.30 -11.34 -27.77
C MET A 1 -15.38 -11.55 -26.26
N GLU A 2 -16.21 -12.48 -25.78
CA GLU A 2 -16.35 -12.81 -24.34
C GLU A 2 -15.06 -13.33 -23.68
N VAL A 3 -14.26 -14.14 -24.38
CA VAL A 3 -12.98 -14.64 -23.85
C VAL A 3 -12.01 -13.50 -23.49
N ASN A 4 -11.99 -12.41 -24.27
CA ASN A 4 -11.14 -11.25 -23.97
C ASN A 4 -11.65 -10.49 -22.75
N LEU A 5 -12.97 -10.32 -22.61
CA LEU A 5 -13.56 -9.68 -21.42
C LEU A 5 -13.24 -10.45 -20.14
N LEU A 6 -13.33 -11.78 -20.19
CA LEU A 6 -12.96 -12.65 -19.07
C LEU A 6 -11.46 -12.58 -18.77
N HIS A 7 -10.61 -12.51 -19.81
CA HIS A 7 -9.18 -12.35 -19.64
C HIS A 7 -8.82 -11.02 -18.96
N ASP A 8 -9.44 -9.92 -19.38
CA ASP A 8 -9.22 -8.60 -18.79
C ASP A 8 -9.71 -8.54 -17.34
N SER A 9 -10.89 -9.11 -17.06
CA SER A 9 -11.42 -9.23 -15.69
C SER A 9 -10.48 -10.01 -14.77
N LEU A 10 -9.95 -11.13 -15.25
CA LEU A 10 -8.97 -11.94 -14.51
C LEU A 10 -7.67 -11.15 -14.24
N ASN A 11 -7.18 -10.40 -15.22
CA ASN A 11 -5.97 -9.58 -15.05
C ASN A 11 -6.19 -8.45 -14.03
N ASN A 12 -7.37 -7.82 -14.01
CA ASN A 12 -7.72 -6.80 -13.03
C ASN A 12 -7.74 -7.39 -11.61
N ILE A 13 -8.38 -8.54 -11.42
CA ILE A 13 -8.41 -9.23 -10.12
C ILE A 13 -7.00 -9.58 -9.66
N ARG A 14 -6.18 -10.17 -10.54
CA ARG A 14 -4.78 -10.51 -10.22
C ARG A 14 -3.96 -9.30 -9.82
N THR A 15 -4.13 -8.18 -10.52
CA THR A 15 -3.44 -6.92 -10.20
C THR A 15 -3.87 -6.39 -8.83
N ALA A 16 -5.16 -6.47 -8.51
CA ALA A 16 -5.67 -6.08 -7.20
C ALA A 16 -5.12 -6.99 -6.08
N THR A 17 -5.14 -8.31 -6.26
CA THR A 17 -4.53 -9.27 -5.33
C THR A 17 -3.06 -8.96 -5.08
N SER A 18 -2.28 -8.73 -6.14
CA SER A 18 -0.86 -8.41 -5.99
C SER A 18 -0.62 -7.13 -5.18
N ARG A 19 -1.46 -6.09 -5.33
CA ARG A 19 -1.36 -4.87 -4.53
C ARG A 19 -1.65 -5.14 -3.05
N LEU A 20 -2.63 -6.00 -2.75
CA LEU A 20 -2.96 -6.39 -1.38
C LEU A 20 -1.83 -7.20 -0.74
N ASP A 21 -1.19 -8.11 -1.48
CA ASP A 21 -0.04 -8.89 -0.99
C ASP A 21 1.14 -7.97 -0.64
N ILE A 22 1.43 -6.99 -1.51
CA ILE A 22 2.48 -5.99 -1.26
C ILE A 22 2.14 -5.14 -0.02
N ALA A 23 0.89 -4.71 0.11
CA ALA A 23 0.43 -3.93 1.26
C ALA A 23 0.56 -4.74 2.56
N SER A 24 0.16 -6.01 2.55
CA SER A 24 0.27 -6.91 3.71
C SER A 24 1.73 -7.11 4.14
N ALA A 25 2.64 -7.34 3.18
CA ALA A 25 4.06 -7.45 3.47
C ALA A 25 4.66 -6.15 4.03
N ALA A 26 4.26 -4.98 3.50
CA ALA A 26 4.70 -3.69 4.00
C ALA A 26 4.19 -3.40 5.42
N LEU A 27 2.94 -3.77 5.73
CA LEU A 27 2.36 -3.71 7.07
C LEU A 27 3.10 -4.60 8.06
N HIS A 28 3.46 -5.82 7.64
CA HIS A 28 4.25 -6.70 8.48
C HIS A 28 5.63 -6.11 8.77
N ASP A 29 6.34 -5.60 7.76
CA ASP A 29 7.63 -4.92 7.97
C ASP A 29 7.49 -3.67 8.84
N LEU A 30 6.41 -2.90 8.70
CA LEU A 30 6.11 -1.75 9.53
C LEU A 30 5.96 -2.14 11.01
N SER A 31 5.22 -3.21 11.29
CA SER A 31 4.98 -3.70 12.66
C SER A 31 6.25 -4.13 13.41
N LEU A 32 7.31 -4.47 12.68
CA LEU A 32 8.62 -4.85 13.23
C LEU A 32 9.54 -3.65 13.46
N ARG A 33 9.16 -2.45 13.01
CA ARG A 33 9.99 -1.25 13.11
C ARG A 33 9.73 -0.52 14.43
N PRO A 34 10.78 -0.14 15.18
CA PRO A 34 10.61 0.64 16.39
C PRO A 34 10.13 2.06 16.07
N GLN A 35 9.37 2.64 17.00
CA GLN A 35 9.04 4.06 17.02
C GLN A 35 10.33 4.91 17.00
N GLY A 36 10.27 6.04 16.32
CA GLY A 36 11.41 6.95 16.16
C GLY A 36 12.39 6.53 15.06
N LYS A 37 12.12 5.47 14.30
CA LYS A 37 13.00 5.04 13.21
C LYS A 37 13.00 6.06 12.07
N ARG A 38 14.18 6.50 11.65
CA ARG A 38 14.34 7.35 10.46
C ARG A 38 14.06 6.54 9.19
N MET A 39 13.31 7.14 8.27
CA MET A 39 13.01 6.56 6.97
C MET A 39 12.90 7.62 5.88
N PHE A 40 12.96 7.20 4.63
CA PHE A 40 12.71 8.05 3.48
C PHE A 40 11.27 7.86 3.02
N VAL A 41 10.52 8.96 2.94
CA VAL A 41 9.12 8.96 2.49
C VAL A 41 9.08 9.55 1.08
N PRO A 42 8.41 8.90 0.11
CA PRO A 42 8.26 9.44 -1.23
C PRO A 42 7.37 10.67 -1.20
N LEU A 43 7.88 11.80 -1.68
CA LEU A 43 7.10 13.03 -1.89
C LEU A 43 6.54 13.07 -3.33
N THR A 44 7.32 12.57 -4.29
CA THR A 44 6.91 12.36 -5.68
C THR A 44 7.52 11.05 -6.20
N ALA A 45 7.22 10.67 -7.44
CA ALA A 45 7.79 9.47 -8.06
C ALA A 45 9.34 9.46 -8.11
N SER A 46 9.99 10.62 -8.06
CA SER A 46 11.45 10.76 -8.20
C SER A 46 12.12 11.44 -7.00
N LEU A 47 11.37 11.80 -5.95
CA LEU A 47 11.90 12.53 -4.80
C LEU A 47 11.49 11.89 -3.48
N TYR A 48 12.48 11.68 -2.62
CA TYR A 48 12.30 11.16 -1.27
C TYR A 48 12.79 12.16 -0.25
N VAL A 49 12.04 12.34 0.84
CA VAL A 49 12.38 13.23 1.94
C VAL A 49 12.61 12.42 3.21
N PRO A 50 13.56 12.82 4.08
CA PRO A 50 13.76 12.17 5.36
C PRO A 50 12.56 12.45 6.30
N GLY A 51 12.09 11.41 6.98
CA GLY A 51 11.05 11.45 7.99
C GLY A 51 11.36 10.52 9.16
N THR A 52 10.59 10.62 10.22
CA THR A 52 10.69 9.76 11.40
C THR A 52 9.35 9.06 11.61
N LEU A 53 9.37 7.73 11.76
CA LEU A 53 8.18 6.94 12.06
C LEU A 53 7.74 7.21 13.49
N ASP A 54 6.53 7.71 13.67
CA ASP A 54 5.97 7.96 15.00
C ASP A 54 5.17 6.74 15.49
N GLU A 55 3.95 6.54 14.99
CA GLU A 55 3.09 5.43 15.37
C GLU A 55 3.09 4.34 14.27
N ALA A 56 3.63 3.16 14.57
CA ALA A 56 3.74 2.05 13.62
C ALA A 56 2.50 1.13 13.62
N ASP A 57 1.66 1.26 14.64
CA ASP A 57 0.43 0.52 14.88
C ASP A 57 -0.82 1.21 14.32
N LYS A 58 -0.72 2.52 14.02
CA LYS A 58 -1.77 3.29 13.33
C LYS A 58 -1.49 3.37 11.84
N VAL A 59 -2.44 2.94 11.04
CA VAL A 59 -2.33 2.92 9.57
C VAL A 59 -3.60 3.43 8.93
N LEU A 60 -3.45 4.12 7.80
CA LEU A 60 -4.59 4.58 7.01
C LEU A 60 -5.01 3.51 5.99
N VAL A 61 -6.27 3.15 5.99
CA VAL A 61 -6.88 2.17 5.07
C VAL A 61 -7.83 2.89 4.12
N ASP A 62 -7.56 2.80 2.82
CA ASP A 62 -8.47 3.23 1.75
C ASP A 62 -9.59 2.19 1.56
N VAL A 63 -10.85 2.59 1.77
CA VAL A 63 -12.03 1.73 1.60
C VAL A 63 -12.80 2.04 0.30
N GLY A 64 -12.28 2.94 -0.53
CA GLY A 64 -12.87 3.36 -1.79
C GLY A 64 -13.78 4.57 -1.67
N THR A 65 -14.27 5.06 -2.81
CA THR A 65 -15.12 6.26 -2.93
C THR A 65 -14.54 7.55 -2.32
N GLY A 66 -13.22 7.57 -2.08
CA GLY A 66 -12.51 8.69 -1.45
C GLY A 66 -12.55 8.69 0.08
N TYR A 67 -12.97 7.58 0.70
CA TYR A 67 -12.98 7.44 2.16
C TYR A 67 -11.76 6.68 2.65
N PHE A 68 -11.21 7.17 3.76
CA PHE A 68 -10.09 6.56 4.47
C PHE A 68 -10.46 6.38 5.93
N ILE A 69 -10.04 5.26 6.50
CA ILE A 69 -10.20 4.92 7.92
C ILE A 69 -8.82 4.81 8.54
N GLU A 70 -8.63 5.39 9.72
CA GLU A 70 -7.43 5.25 10.53
C GLU A 70 -7.64 4.19 11.62
#